data_AF-A0A0G4KUR7-F1
#
_entry.id   AF-A0A0G4KUR7-F1
#
_cell.length_a   1.000
_cell.length_b   1.000
_cell.length_c   1.000
_cell.angle_alpha   90.00
_cell.angle_beta   90.00
_cell.angle_gamma   90.00
#
_symmetry.space_group_name_H-M   'P 1'
#
loop_
_entity.id
_entity.type
_entity.pdbx_description
1 polymer ?
#
loop_
_entity_poly.entity_id
_entity_poly.type
_entity_poly.pdbx_seq_one_letter_code
_entity_poly.pdbx_strand_id
1 'polypeptide(L)' 'MVRFGRWARKVGNAKAWWRRGRCLQEMGRLEEAREWVRRGLGMEGEEAELVALLRDIETRIARGSKA' A
#
# COMPACT_ATOMS: atom_id res chain seq x y z
N MET A 1 28.16 12.09 -14.66
CA MET A 1 28.32 12.00 -13.19
C MET A 1 26.94 11.97 -12.54
N VAL A 2 26.34 10.79 -12.39
CA VAL A 2 25.11 10.60 -11.59
C VAL A 2 25.33 9.42 -10.66
N ARG A 3 25.91 9.72 -9.49
CA ARG A 3 25.91 8.78 -8.36
C ARG A 3 24.52 8.84 -7.73
N PHE A 4 23.56 8.09 -8.26
CA PHE A 4 22.37 7.70 -7.48
C PHE A 4 22.76 6.55 -6.53
N GLY A 5 23.67 6.87 -5.61
CA GLY A 5 24.06 5.99 -4.51
C GLY A 5 23.13 6.19 -3.32
N ARG A 6 22.66 5.07 -2.76
CA ARG A 6 22.02 4.93 -1.44
C ARG A 6 20.63 5.56 -1.26
N TRP A 7 19.60 4.84 -1.69
CA TRP A 7 18.25 4.98 -1.11
C TRP A 7 17.65 3.61 -0.79
N ALA A 8 18.41 2.75 -0.11
CA ALA A 8 17.90 1.57 0.57
C ALA A 8 18.21 1.68 2.07
N ARG A 9 17.85 2.81 2.68
CA ARG A 9 17.80 2.89 4.14
C ARG A 9 16.49 2.26 4.55
N LYS A 10 16.57 1.13 5.27
CA LYS A 10 15.50 0.52 6.04
C LYS A 10 14.76 1.62 6.81
N VAL A 11 13.67 2.14 6.27
CA VAL A 11 12.75 3.05 6.95
C VAL A 11 11.46 2.28 7.08
N GLY A 12 11.09 1.98 8.33
CA GLY A 12 9.92 1.19 8.78
C GLY A 12 9.08 0.61 7.64
N ASN A 13 9.25 -0.69 7.39
CA ASN A 13 8.64 -1.40 6.28
C ASN A 13 7.12 -1.07 6.20
N ALA A 14 6.43 -0.99 7.34
CA ALA A 14 5.03 -0.56 7.43
C ALA A 14 4.72 0.75 6.66
N LYS A 15 5.51 1.82 6.86
CA LYS A 15 5.29 3.09 6.14
C LYS A 15 5.58 2.98 4.65
N ALA A 16 6.49 2.10 4.24
CA ALA A 16 6.76 1.83 2.83
C ALA A 16 5.58 1.11 2.16
N TRP A 17 5.01 0.10 2.84
CA TRP A 17 3.79 -0.59 2.40
C TRP A 17 2.62 0.37 2.23
N TRP A 18 2.41 1.26 3.21
CA TRP A 18 1.35 2.27 3.17
C TRP A 18 1.52 3.23 1.98
N ARG A 19 2.72 3.79 1.79
CA ARG A 19 2.98 4.72 0.67
C ARG A 19 2.72 4.09 -0.69
N ARG A 20 3.18 2.86 -0.89
CA ARG A 20 2.98 2.15 -2.16
C ARG A 20 1.51 1.78 -2.37
N GLY A 21 0.83 1.30 -1.33
CA GLY A 21 -0.61 1.02 -1.37
C GLY A 21 -1.43 2.26 -1.73
N ARG A 22 -1.10 3.42 -1.13
CA ARG A 22 -1.74 4.71 -1.45
C ARG A 22 -1.48 5.11 -2.90
N CYS A 23 -0.25 4.99 -3.40
CA CYS A 23 0.04 5.27 -4.82
C CYS A 23 -0.75 4.37 -5.78
N LEU A 24 -0.88 3.07 -5.47
CA LEU A 24 -1.66 2.14 -6.30
C LEU A 24 -3.15 2.47 -6.29
N GLN A 25 -3.67 2.88 -5.13
CA GLN A 25 -5.04 3.36 -4.98
C GLN A 25 -5.33 4.59 -5.85
N GLU A 26 -4.41 5.56 -5.90
CA GLU A 26 -4.58 6.78 -6.71
C GLU A 26 -4.47 6.53 -8.21
N MET A 27 -3.70 5.51 -8.62
CA MET A 27 -3.61 5.09 -10.01
C MET A 27 -4.82 4.27 -10.49
N GLY A 28 -5.81 4.03 -9.62
CA GLY A 28 -7.00 3.22 -9.95
C GLY A 28 -6.75 1.71 -9.97
N ARG A 29 -5.55 1.25 -9.64
CA ARG A 29 -5.16 -0.18 -9.58
C ARG A 29 -5.51 -0.76 -8.22
N LEU A 30 -6.81 -0.76 -7.91
CA LEU A 30 -7.32 -1.11 -6.58
C LEU A 30 -7.06 -2.58 -6.20
N GLU A 31 -7.14 -3.52 -7.15
CA GLU A 31 -6.89 -4.94 -6.88
C GLU A 31 -5.44 -5.21 -6.48
N GLU A 32 -4.48 -4.60 -7.17
CA GLU A 32 -3.06 -4.68 -6.81
C GLU A 32 -2.76 -3.97 -5.50
N ALA A 33 -3.42 -2.84 -5.22
CA ALA A 33 -3.29 -2.13 -3.95
C ALA A 33 -3.71 -3.05 -2.79
N ARG A 34 -4.82 -3.79 -2.94
CA ARG A 34 -5.31 -4.73 -1.93
C ARG A 34 -4.30 -5.84 -1.64
N GLU A 35 -3.78 -6.48 -2.68
CA GLU A 35 -2.80 -7.56 -2.54
C GLU A 35 -1.50 -7.04 -1.90
N TRP A 36 -1.06 -5.86 -2.29
CA TRP A 36 0.13 -5.21 -1.75
C TRP A 36 0.00 -4.92 -0.25
N VAL A 37 -1.13 -4.37 0.18
CA VAL A 37 -1.38 -4.06 1.60
C VAL A 37 -1.57 -5.33 2.43
N ARG A 38 -2.21 -6.38 1.88
CA ARG A 38 -2.31 -7.70 2.52
C ARG A 38 -0.95 -8.33 2.81
N ARG A 39 -0.01 -8.24 1.85
CA ARG A 39 1.37 -8.72 2.06
C ARG A 39 2.08 -7.91 3.13
N GLY A 40 1.89 -6.60 3.17
CA GLY A 40 2.45 -5.73 4.21
C GLY A 40 1.98 -6.07 5.61
N LEU A 41 0.68 -6.34 5.77
CA LEU A 41 0.08 -6.75 7.05
C LEU A 41 0.63 -8.10 7.55
N GLY A 42 0.90 -9.05 6.65
CA GLY A 42 1.47 -10.35 7.02
C GLY A 42 2.95 -10.30 7.44
N MET A 43 3.68 -9.25 7.05
CA MET A 43 5.13 -9.14 7.30
C MET A 43 5.47 -8.33 8.56
N GLU A 44 4.74 -7.24 8.82
CA GLU A 44 5.09 -6.28 9.89
C GLU A 44 4.18 -6.39 11.13
N GLY A 45 3.17 -7.27 11.11
CA GLY A 45 2.12 -7.30 12.13
C GLY A 45 1.04 -6.26 11.87
N GLU A 46 -0.11 -6.40 12.55
CA GLU A 46 -1.33 -5.59 12.34
C GLU A 46 -1.12 -4.11 12.70
N GLU A 47 -0.44 -3.38 11.82
CA GLU A 47 -0.31 -1.93 11.87
C GLU A 47 -1.66 -1.29 11.50
N ALA A 48 -2.23 -0.55 12.45
CA ALA A 48 -3.55 0.07 12.30
C ALA A 48 -3.67 0.95 11.04
N GLU A 49 -2.58 1.60 10.62
CA GLU A 49 -2.53 2.40 9.39
C GLU A 49 -2.70 1.55 8.12
N LEU A 50 -2.12 0.35 8.06
CA LEU A 50 -2.30 -0.55 6.91
C LEU A 50 -3.70 -1.16 6.89
N VAL A 51 -4.25 -1.52 8.06
CA VAL A 51 -5.62 -2.06 8.17
C VAL A 51 -6.63 -1.02 7.69
N ALA A 52 -6.47 0.24 8.10
CA ALA A 52 -7.31 1.34 7.64
C ALA A 52 -7.22 1.53 6.11
N LEU A 53 -6.01 1.47 5.55
CA LEU A 53 -5.80 1.58 4.11
C LEU A 53 -6.44 0.42 3.34
N LEU A 54 -6.32 -0.82 3.82
CA LEU A 54 -6.96 -1.98 3.20
C LEU A 54 -8.48 -1.81 3.14
N ARG A 55 -9.08 -1.33 4.23
CA ARG A 55 -10.53 -1.11 4.33
C ARG A 55 -11.01 -0.02 3.38
N ASP A 56 -10.23 1.06 3.20
CA ASP A 56 -10.51 2.10 2.21
C ASP A 56 -10.47 1.53 0.78
N ILE A 57 -9.43 0.77 0.45
CA ILE A 57 -9.28 0.11 -0.86
C ILE A 57 -10.47 -0.82 -1.13
N GLU A 58 -10.84 -1.69 -0.20
CA GLU A 58 -11.99 -2.60 -0.37
C GLU A 58 -13.31 -1.84 -0.52
N THR A 59 -13.48 -0.73 0.20
CA THR A 59 -14.64 0.17 0.03
C THR A 59 -14.67 0.80 -1.35
N ARG A 60 -13.53 1.26 -1.88
CA ARG A 60 -13.43 1.82 -3.24
C ARG A 60 -13.69 0.77 -4.32
N ILE A 61 -13.21 -0.46 -4.14
CA ILE A 61 -13.53 -1.60 -5.05
C ILE A 61 -15.03 -1.86 -5.03
N ALA A 62 -15.64 -1.99 -3.85
CA ALA A 62 -17.06 -2.26 -3.71
C ALA A 62 -17.93 -1.13 -4.29
N ARG A 63 -17.49 0.13 -4.19
CA ARG A 63 -18.17 1.29 -4.80
C ARG A 63 -17.98 1.33 -6.32
N GLY A 64 -16.79 1.01 -6.82
CA GLY A 64 -16.46 1.00 -8.24
C GLY A 64 -17.11 -0.14 -9.03
N SER A 65 -17.41 -1.27 -8.36
CA SER A 65 -18.08 -2.43 -8.97
C SER A 65 -19.61 -2.29 -9.10
N LYS A 66 -20.21 -1.19 -8.61
CA LYS A 66 -21.66 -0.92 -8.70
C LYS A 66 -22.03 -0.02 -9.89
N ALA A 67 -21.40 -0.21 -11.04
CA ALA A 67 -21.79 0.43 -12.29
C ALA A 67 -22.25 -0.62 -13.31
#